data_AF-A0A7C5UQQ7-F1
#
_entry.id   AF-A0A7C5UQQ7-F1
#
_cell.length_a   1.000
_cell.length_b   1.000
_cell.length_c   1.000
_cell.angle_alpha   90.00
_cell.angle_beta   90.00
_cell.angle_gamma   90.00
#
_symmetry.space_group_name_H-M   'P 1'
#
loop_
_entity.id
_entity.type
_entity.pdbx_description
1 polymer ?
#
loop_
_entity_poly.entity_id
_entity_poly.type
_entity_poly.pdbx_seq_one_letter_code
_entity_poly.pdbx_strand_id
1 'polypeptide(L)' 'MALINIAAREIHCKIVYYGPGLSGKTTNLKYIHSQVPKEAKGELLSIATE' A
#
# COMPACT_ATOMS: atom_id res chain seq x y z
N MET A 1 -13.40 -3.23 -1.99
CA MET A 1 -14.27 -2.17 -2.54
C MET A 1 -13.38 -1.00 -2.92
N ALA A 2 -13.52 -0.48 -4.14
CA ALA A 2 -12.83 0.75 -4.53
C ALA A 2 -13.65 1.97 -4.10
N LEU A 3 -12.99 3.04 -3.68
CA LEU A 3 -13.61 4.32 -3.37
C LEU A 3 -13.38 5.26 -4.56
N ILE A 4 -14.46 5.85 -5.09
CA ILE A 4 -14.38 6.74 -6.26
C ILE A 4 -14.45 8.18 -5.76
N ASN A 5 -13.34 8.92 -5.93
CA ASN A 5 -13.30 10.35 -5.63
C ASN A 5 -13.47 11.15 -6.92
N ILE A 6 -14.70 11.60 -7.18
CA ILE A 6 -15.06 12.31 -8.41
C ILE A 6 -14.42 13.71 -8.46
N ALA A 7 -14.35 14.41 -7.33
CA ALA A 7 -13.77 15.76 -7.26
C ALA A 7 -12.28 15.76 -7.61
N ALA A 8 -11.53 14.76 -7.14
CA ALA A 8 -10.12 14.57 -7.49
C ALA A 8 -9.92 13.80 -8.81
N ARG A 9 -10.98 13.23 -9.39
CA ARG A 9 -10.93 12.32 -10.56
C ARG A 9 -10.05 11.08 -10.32
N GLU A 10 -10.15 10.49 -9.14
CA GLU A 10 -9.33 9.35 -8.71
C GLU A 10 -10.19 8.14 -8.31
N ILE A 11 -9.62 6.94 -8.47
CA ILE A 11 -10.18 5.69 -7.97
C ILE A 11 -9.20 5.09 -6.96
N HIS A 12 -9.61 4.99 -5.71
CA HIS A 12 -8.79 4.46 -4.62
C HIS A 12 -9.05 2.96 -4.47
N CYS A 13 -8.04 2.17 -4.79
CA CYS A 13 -8.08 0.71 -4.69
C CYS A 13 -7.37 0.23 -3.43
N LYS A 14 -7.97 -0.73 -2.71
CA LYS A 14 -7.36 -1.38 -1.56
C LYS A 14 -6.88 -2.78 -1.95
N ILE A 15 -5.57 -2.99 -1.93
CA ILE A 15 -4.92 -4.29 -2.12
C ILE A 15 -4.49 -4.82 -0.75
N VAL A 16 -4.86 -6.07 -0.44
CA VAL A 16 -4.54 -6.71 0.84
C VAL A 16 -3.57 -7.86 0.59
N TYR A 17 -2.35 -7.75 1.12
CA TYR A 17 -1.43 -8.88 1.21
C TYR A 17 -1.82 -9.74 2.40
N TYR A 18 -2.35 -10.93 2.14
CA TYR A 18 -2.78 -11.88 3.16
C TYR A 18 -1.87 -13.11 3.20
N GLY A 19 -1.73 -13.73 4.38
CA GLY A 19 -0.91 -14.92 4.56
C GLY A 19 -0.39 -15.10 5.99
N PRO A 20 0.20 -16.26 6.32
CA PRO A 20 0.69 -16.59 7.66
C PRO A 20 1.84 -15.68 8.13
N GLY A 21 2.20 -15.75 9.41
CA GLY A 21 3.36 -15.04 9.96
C GLY A 21 4.64 -15.32 9.13
N LEU A 22 5.51 -14.31 9.00
CA LEU A 22 6.79 -14.40 8.26
C LEU A 22 6.68 -14.73 6.76
N SER A 23 5.48 -14.75 6.16
CA SER A 23 5.26 -15.04 4.74
C SER A 23 5.71 -13.93 3.76
N GLY A 24 6.52 -12.96 4.20
CA GLY A 24 7.06 -11.91 3.33
C GLY A 24 6.16 -10.72 3.00
N LYS A 25 4.96 -10.61 3.58
CA LYS A 25 4.00 -9.49 3.32
C LYS A 25 4.64 -8.11 3.47
N THR A 26 5.32 -7.88 4.59
CA THR A 26 6.01 -6.62 4.88
C THR A 26 7.15 -6.35 3.90
N THR A 27 7.91 -7.39 3.54
CA THR A 27 8.99 -7.28 2.54
C THR A 27 8.44 -6.86 1.19
N ASN A 28 7.29 -7.41 0.78
CA ASN A 28 6.66 -7.07 -0.49
C ASN A 28 6.24 -5.58 -0.55
N LEU A 29 5.61 -5.06 0.51
CA LEU A 29 5.23 -3.64 0.57
C LEU A 29 6.45 -2.72 0.57
N LYS A 30 7.52 -3.07 1.30
CA LYS A 30 8.79 -2.32 1.31
C LYS A 30 9.47 -2.30 -0.07
N TYR A 31 9.47 -3.43 -0.78
CA TYR A 31 10.04 -3.51 -2.12
C TYR A 31 9.25 -2.66 -3.11
N ILE A 32 7.92 -2.79 -3.15
CA ILE A 32 7.09 -1.95 -4.04
C ILE A 32 7.31 -0.47 -3.73
N HIS A 33 7.26 -0.08 -2.46
CA HIS A 33 7.48 1.32 -2.05
C HIS A 33 8.85 1.84 -2.48
N SER A 34 9.90 1.02 -2.51
CA SER A 34 11.24 1.45 -2.96
C SER A 34 11.32 1.68 -4.47
N GLN A 35 10.46 1.04 -5.26
CA GLN A 35 10.44 1.15 -6.72
C GLN A 35 9.51 2.25 -7.26
N VAL A 36 8.58 2.77 -6.45
CA VAL A 36 7.67 3.85 -6.89
C VAL A 36 8.45 5.17 -7.07
N PRO A 37 8.24 5.92 -8.18
CA PRO A 37 8.83 7.25 -8.39
C PRO A 37 8.52 8.21 -7.24
N LYS A 38 9.48 9.06 -6.86
CA LYS A 38 9.37 9.93 -5.67
C LYS A 38 8.16 10.87 -5.73
N GLU A 39 7.80 11.30 -6.93
CA GLU A 39 6.71 12.24 -7.21
C GLU A 39 5.33 11.60 -7.02
N ALA A 40 5.25 10.28 -7.15
CA ALA A 40 4.01 9.49 -7.02
C ALA A 40 3.95 8.71 -5.70
N LYS A 41 4.98 8.82 -4.87
CA LYS A 41 5.18 8.00 -3.67
C LYS A 41 4.68 8.71 -2.42
N GLY A 42 3.65 8.14 -1.80
CA GLY A 42 3.20 8.54 -0.46
C GLY A 42 4.05 7.95 0.68
N GLU A 43 3.76 8.36 1.91
CA GLU A 43 4.39 7.79 3.10
C GLU A 43 3.97 6.34 3.32
N LEU A 44 4.93 5.48 3.71
CA LEU A 44 4.64 4.12 4.11
C LEU A 44 4.31 4.09 5.60
N LEU A 45 3.02 4.09 5.93
CA LEU A 45 2.57 3.91 7.30
C LEU A 45 2.61 2.43 7.69
N SER A 46 3.34 2.10 8.75
CA SER A 46 3.38 0.76 9.35
C SER A 46 2.89 0.85 10.78
N ILE A 47 1.73 0.26 11.06
CA ILE A 47 1.22 0.10 12.42
C ILE A 47 1.73 -1.26 12.90
N ALA A 48 2.82 -1.26 13.68
CA ALA A 48 3.23 -2.45 14.40
C ALA A 48 2.27 -2.64 15.58
N THR A 49 1.33 -3.56 15.45
CA THR A 49 0.64 -4.12 16.63
C THR A 49 1.64 -4.94 17.43
N GLU A 50 1.72 -4.68 18.74
CA GLU A 50 2.39 -5.54 19.73
C GLU A 50 1.88 -6.98 19.69
#